data_AF-D4XPT6-F1
#
_entry.id   AF-D4XPT6-F1
#
_cell.length_a   1.000
_cell.length_b   1.000
_cell.length_c   1.000
_cell.angle_alpha   90.00
_cell.angle_beta   90.00
_cell.angle_gamma   90.00
#
_symmetry.space_group_name_H-M   'P 1'
#
loop_
_entity.id
_entity.type
_entity.pdbx_description
1 polymer ?
#
loop_
_entity_poly.entity_id
_entity_poly.type
_entity_poly.pdbx_seq_one_letter_code
_entity_poly.pdbx_strand_id
1 'polypeptide(L)'
;MTKTTTQVRGITIPAQTKLKYQTKHSFQKEQQTHALAEQKLTAIQLPPDTAILWGDMPSYRFTKFFNSEMKGFSVYPAEGFSPQSTNEFVVLWQSCRSALDITLTNPNDWSFNPENMEIRGCGVNIQKRSQYNDDWPNQDQADDFLMKINKALHKLPRQQNYPII
;
A
#
# COMPACT_ATOMS: atom_id res chain seq x y z
N MET A 1 -9.60 3.38 -17.29
CA MET A 1 -8.18 3.16 -16.98
C MET A 1 -7.39 4.39 -17.40
N THR A 2 -6.19 4.59 -16.88
CA THR A 2 -5.30 5.68 -17.31
C THR A 2 -4.89 5.49 -18.77
N LYS A 3 -4.73 6.60 -19.50
CA LYS A 3 -4.31 6.57 -20.93
C LYS A 3 -2.79 6.66 -21.09
N THR A 4 -2.13 7.32 -20.15
CA THR A 4 -0.69 7.57 -20.14
C THR A 4 -0.15 7.30 -18.74
N THR A 5 1.17 7.19 -18.64
CA THR A 5 1.86 7.27 -17.34
C THR A 5 1.57 8.62 -16.70
N THR A 6 1.26 8.63 -15.41
CA THR A 6 0.90 9.84 -14.65
C THR A 6 1.26 9.64 -13.18
N GLN A 7 1.30 10.73 -12.40
CA GLN A 7 1.29 10.63 -10.95
C GLN A 7 -0.14 10.66 -10.40
N VAL A 8 -0.39 9.87 -9.36
CA VAL A 8 -1.61 9.87 -8.55
C VAL A 8 -1.18 9.66 -7.10
N ARG A 9 -1.60 10.53 -6.17
CA ARG A 9 -1.22 10.44 -4.74
C ARG A 9 0.29 10.33 -4.49
N GLY A 10 1.11 10.95 -5.33
CA GLY A 10 2.58 10.87 -5.22
C GLY A 10 3.19 9.55 -5.71
N ILE A 11 2.40 8.66 -6.32
CA ILE A 11 2.88 7.43 -6.96
C ILE A 11 2.84 7.62 -8.48
N THR A 12 3.97 7.40 -9.15
CA THR A 12 4.01 7.26 -10.60
C THR A 12 3.40 5.92 -11.02
N ILE A 13 2.33 5.97 -11.80
CA ILE A 13 1.59 4.80 -12.28
C ILE A 13 1.64 4.73 -13.81
N PRO A 14 1.74 3.53 -14.41
CA PRO A 14 1.74 3.35 -15.85
C PRO A 14 0.36 3.60 -16.47
N ALA A 15 0.32 3.68 -17.80
CA ALA A 15 -0.93 3.58 -18.56
C ALA A 15 -1.67 2.28 -18.22
N GLN A 16 -2.97 2.22 -18.52
CA GLN A 16 -3.85 1.07 -18.25
C GLN A 16 -4.08 0.76 -16.75
N THR A 17 -3.61 1.61 -15.85
CA THR A 17 -3.91 1.51 -14.42
C THR A 17 -5.39 1.76 -14.14
N LYS A 18 -6.01 0.92 -13.31
CA LYS A 18 -7.40 1.08 -12.85
C LYS A 18 -7.42 1.90 -11.56
N LEU A 19 -8.00 3.09 -11.64
CA LEU A 19 -8.28 3.95 -10.49
C LEU A 19 -9.73 3.73 -10.04
N LYS A 20 -9.93 3.43 -8.75
CA LYS A 20 -11.26 3.34 -8.13
C LYS A 20 -11.48 4.54 -7.24
N TYR A 21 -12.69 5.08 -7.28
CA TYR A 21 -13.09 6.24 -6.49
C TYR A 21 -14.32 5.91 -5.64
N GLN A 22 -14.50 6.66 -4.55
CA GLN A 22 -15.69 6.57 -3.71
C GLN A 22 -16.94 6.93 -4.51
N THR A 23 -17.87 5.99 -4.63
CA THR A 23 -19.16 6.20 -5.29
C THR A 23 -20.18 6.73 -4.29
N LYS A 24 -20.93 7.78 -4.66
CA LYS A 24 -22.08 8.27 -3.86
C LYS A 24 -23.41 7.63 -4.26
N HIS A 25 -23.49 6.97 -5.42
CA HIS A 25 -24.71 6.40 -5.98
C HIS A 25 -24.42 5.07 -6.68
N SER A 26 -25.38 4.13 -6.62
CA SER A 26 -25.26 2.77 -7.17
C SER A 26 -25.22 2.69 -8.70
N PHE A 27 -25.55 3.77 -9.43
CA PHE A 27 -25.66 3.82 -10.89
C PHE A 27 -24.56 4.66 -11.57
N GLN A 28 -23.31 4.48 -11.17
CA GLN A 28 -22.19 5.16 -11.85
C GLN A 28 -21.57 4.26 -12.92
N LYS A 29 -21.32 4.83 -14.11
CA LYS A 29 -20.61 4.15 -15.19
C LYS A 29 -19.18 3.80 -14.74
N GLU A 30 -18.75 2.57 -15.02
CA GLU A 30 -17.39 2.09 -14.68
C GLU A 30 -16.28 2.82 -15.44
N GLN A 31 -16.62 3.52 -16.53
CA GLN A 31 -15.68 4.31 -17.34
C GLN A 31 -15.97 5.81 -17.22
N GLN A 32 -14.90 6.57 -16.98
CA GLN A 32 -14.92 8.03 -16.88
C GLN A 32 -14.00 8.62 -17.94
N THR A 33 -14.38 9.76 -18.51
CA THR A 33 -13.58 10.47 -19.52
C THR A 33 -12.38 11.22 -18.91
N HIS A 34 -12.48 11.60 -17.64
CA HIS A 34 -11.45 12.31 -16.88
C HIS A 34 -11.30 11.72 -15.47
N ALA A 35 -10.10 11.85 -14.88
CA ALA A 35 -9.85 11.46 -13.50
C ALA A 35 -10.66 12.35 -12.55
N LEU A 36 -11.26 11.75 -11.52
CA LEU A 36 -11.90 12.50 -10.44
C LEU A 36 -10.86 13.02 -9.44
N ALA A 37 -11.31 13.95 -8.58
CA ALA A 37 -10.53 14.47 -7.46
C ALA A 37 -9.86 13.33 -6.67
N GLU A 38 -8.53 13.38 -6.55
CA GLU A 38 -7.73 12.33 -5.90
C GLU A 38 -8.16 12.07 -4.46
N GLN A 39 -8.71 13.07 -3.77
CA GLN A 39 -9.29 12.95 -2.42
C GLN A 39 -10.32 11.83 -2.30
N LYS A 40 -11.01 11.51 -3.40
CA LYS A 40 -12.02 10.44 -3.48
C LYS A 40 -11.45 9.10 -3.91
N LEU A 41 -10.15 8.99 -4.21
CA LEU A 41 -9.51 7.75 -4.61
C LEU A 41 -9.59 6.72 -3.48
N THR A 42 -10.05 5.52 -3.82
CA THR A 42 -10.17 4.39 -2.88
C THR A 42 -9.25 3.24 -3.25
N ALA A 43 -8.86 3.10 -4.53
CA ALA A 43 -7.83 2.14 -4.89
C ALA A 43 -7.08 2.50 -6.18
N ILE A 44 -5.83 2.03 -6.25
CA ILE A 44 -5.01 1.96 -7.45
C ILE A 44 -4.73 0.49 -7.71
N GLN A 45 -4.99 0.02 -8.92
CA GLN A 45 -4.66 -1.34 -9.34
C GLN A 45 -3.94 -1.28 -10.69
N LEU A 46 -2.68 -1.74 -10.70
CA LEU A 46 -1.85 -1.80 -11.89
C LEU A 46 -2.41 -2.83 -12.89
N PRO A 47 -2.09 -2.71 -14.19
CA PRO A 47 -2.44 -3.73 -15.17
C PRO A 47 -1.80 -5.09 -14.83
N PRO A 48 -2.30 -6.20 -15.41
CA PRO A 48 -1.66 -7.51 -15.29
C PRO A 48 -0.19 -7.45 -15.72
N ASP A 49 0.63 -8.35 -15.16
CA ASP A 49 2.06 -8.45 -15.48
C ASP A 49 2.80 -7.11 -15.32
N THR A 50 2.39 -6.31 -14.32
CA THR A 50 3.05 -5.04 -14.00
C THR A 50 3.10 -4.83 -12.48
N ALA A 51 4.24 -4.40 -11.98
CA ALA A 51 4.45 -4.12 -10.57
C ALA A 51 5.27 -2.84 -10.36
N ILE A 52 4.99 -2.13 -9.28
CA ILE A 52 5.89 -1.09 -8.76
C ILE A 52 6.80 -1.74 -7.72
N LEU A 53 8.10 -1.48 -7.78
CA LEU A 53 9.07 -1.95 -6.81
C LEU A 53 9.14 -1.00 -5.60
N TRP A 54 8.46 -1.35 -4.51
CA TRP A 54 8.60 -0.65 -3.23
C TRP A 54 9.65 -1.33 -2.38
N GLY A 55 10.83 -0.70 -2.23
CA GLY A 55 11.91 -1.28 -1.42
C GLY A 55 12.32 -2.67 -1.91
N ASP A 56 12.31 -2.85 -3.23
CA ASP A 56 12.52 -4.12 -3.96
C ASP A 56 11.39 -5.16 -3.85
N MET A 57 10.26 -4.82 -3.22
CA MET A 57 9.05 -5.65 -3.22
C MET A 57 8.10 -5.26 -4.36
N PRO A 58 7.83 -6.15 -5.33
CA PRO A 58 6.82 -5.96 -6.36
C PRO A 58 5.43 -5.77 -5.76
N SER A 59 4.76 -4.67 -6.09
CA SER A 59 3.46 -4.29 -5.55
C SER A 59 2.51 -3.84 -6.67
N TYR A 60 1.27 -4.30 -6.67
CA TYR A 60 0.34 -4.06 -7.78
C TYR A 60 -0.98 -3.39 -7.38
N ARG A 61 -1.35 -3.45 -6.10
CA ARG A 61 -2.64 -2.94 -5.62
C ARG A 61 -2.49 -2.16 -4.33
N PHE A 62 -3.14 -1.01 -4.29
CA PHE A 62 -3.15 -0.07 -3.17
C PHE A 62 -4.61 0.24 -2.87
N THR A 63 -5.09 -0.09 -1.68
CA THR A 63 -6.51 0.03 -1.34
C THR A 63 -6.67 0.79 -0.03
N LYS A 64 -7.33 1.94 -0.09
CA LYS A 64 -7.69 2.73 1.10
C LYS A 64 -8.50 1.86 2.06
N PHE A 65 -8.28 2.04 3.36
CA PHE A 65 -9.10 1.38 4.37
C PHE A 65 -10.59 1.73 4.21
N PHE A 66 -11.44 0.74 4.49
CA PHE A 66 -12.89 0.93 4.44
C PHE A 66 -13.38 1.84 5.58
N ASN A 67 -12.78 1.70 6.78
CA ASN A 67 -13.03 2.62 7.88
C ASN A 67 -12.43 3.99 7.56
N SER A 68 -13.28 5.01 7.41
CA SER A 68 -12.87 6.39 7.09
C SER A 68 -12.07 7.08 8.18
N GLU A 69 -12.14 6.60 9.43
CA GLU A 69 -11.32 7.11 10.54
C GLU A 69 -9.85 6.71 10.39
N MET A 70 -9.59 5.56 9.74
CA MET A 70 -8.25 5.09 9.47
C MET A 70 -7.66 5.81 8.25
N LYS A 71 -6.68 6.67 8.52
CA LYS A 71 -5.94 7.42 7.50
C LYS A 71 -4.84 6.55 6.91
N GLY A 72 -5.16 5.76 5.88
CA GLY A 72 -4.16 4.87 5.28
C GLY A 72 -4.71 3.91 4.24
N PHE A 73 -3.90 2.92 3.89
CA PHE A 73 -4.21 1.93 2.85
C PHE A 73 -3.46 0.61 3.07
N SER A 74 -3.94 -0.44 2.43
CA SER A 74 -3.24 -1.72 2.32
C SER A 74 -2.50 -1.80 0.98
N VAL A 75 -1.27 -2.34 1.00
CA VAL A 75 -0.46 -2.61 -0.20
C VAL A 75 -0.30 -4.10 -0.42
N TYR A 76 -0.65 -4.57 -1.61
CA TYR A 76 -0.62 -5.98 -1.96
C TYR A 76 0.60 -6.30 -2.81
N PRO A 77 1.35 -7.38 -2.47
CA PRO A 77 2.44 -7.86 -3.30
C PRO A 77 1.92 -8.35 -4.65
N ALA A 78 2.68 -8.13 -5.72
CA ALA A 78 2.32 -8.57 -7.06
C ALA A 78 2.47 -10.09 -7.20
N GLU A 79 1.43 -10.75 -7.72
CA GLU A 79 1.47 -12.17 -8.02
C GLU A 79 2.31 -12.43 -9.29
N GLY A 80 3.04 -13.55 -9.33
CA GLY A 80 3.90 -13.89 -10.47
C GLY A 80 5.26 -13.19 -10.52
N PHE A 81 5.53 -12.26 -9.60
CA PHE A 81 6.82 -11.57 -9.48
C PHE A 81 7.65 -12.13 -8.32
N SER A 82 8.97 -12.18 -8.53
CA SER A 82 9.93 -12.42 -7.44
C SER A 82 10.45 -11.08 -6.90
N PRO A 83 10.66 -10.96 -5.58
CA PRO A 83 11.33 -9.78 -5.04
C PRO A 83 12.73 -9.60 -5.62
N GLN A 84 13.15 -8.34 -5.74
CA GLN A 84 14.41 -7.99 -6.42
C GLN A 84 15.61 -7.96 -5.46
N SER A 85 15.37 -8.12 -4.16
CA SER A 85 16.41 -8.30 -3.16
C SER A 85 15.91 -9.10 -1.97
N THR A 86 16.83 -9.44 -1.06
CA THR A 86 16.54 -10.08 0.23
C THR A 86 16.86 -9.13 1.38
N ASN A 87 16.62 -7.83 1.19
CA ASN A 87 16.79 -6.86 2.27
C ASN A 87 15.83 -7.15 3.43
N GLU A 88 16.14 -6.64 4.63
CA GLU A 88 15.38 -6.92 5.85
C GLU A 88 13.87 -6.61 5.70
N PHE A 89 13.53 -5.53 4.98
CA PHE A 89 12.15 -5.13 4.73
C PHE A 89 11.41 -6.14 3.87
N VAL A 90 12.02 -6.58 2.76
CA VAL A 90 11.45 -7.60 1.86
C VAL A 90 11.25 -8.93 2.59
N VAL A 91 12.26 -9.39 3.35
CA VAL A 91 12.18 -10.66 4.09
C VAL A 91 11.04 -10.64 5.11
N LEU A 92 10.91 -9.53 5.86
CA LEU A 92 9.81 -9.36 6.81
C LEU A 92 8.45 -9.32 6.11
N TRP A 93 8.31 -8.57 5.02
CA TRP A 93 7.05 -8.52 4.27
C TRP A 93 6.71 -9.89 3.67
N GLN A 94 7.66 -10.61 3.07
CA GLN A 94 7.39 -11.96 2.56
C GLN A 94 6.89 -12.92 3.64
N SER A 95 7.38 -12.78 4.88
CA SER A 95 6.91 -13.61 5.99
C SER A 95 5.44 -13.39 6.34
N CYS A 96 4.87 -12.20 6.00
CA CYS A 96 3.45 -11.91 6.14
C CYS A 96 2.56 -12.79 5.27
N ARG A 97 3.07 -13.18 4.08
CA ARG A 97 2.27 -13.81 3.02
C ARG A 97 0.95 -13.06 2.73
N SER A 98 0.98 -11.74 2.89
CA SER A 98 -0.22 -10.89 2.83
C SER A 98 0.15 -9.44 2.50
N ALA A 99 -0.88 -8.60 2.40
CA ALA A 99 -0.71 -7.16 2.28
C ALA A 99 -0.12 -6.55 3.57
N LEU A 100 0.57 -5.42 3.42
CA LEU A 100 0.88 -4.54 4.55
C LEU A 100 -0.23 -3.51 4.69
N ASP A 101 -0.65 -3.27 5.92
CA ASP A 101 -1.54 -2.18 6.29
C ASP A 101 -0.71 -0.99 6.78
N ILE A 102 -0.89 0.16 6.13
CA ILE A 102 -0.10 1.37 6.36
C ILE A 102 -1.02 2.48 6.86
N THR A 103 -0.64 3.12 7.97
CA THR A 103 -1.20 4.43 8.37
C THR A 103 -0.32 5.55 7.84
N LEU A 104 -0.97 6.65 7.48
CA LEU A 104 -0.35 7.85 6.95
C LEU A 104 -0.54 9.04 7.88
N THR A 105 0.51 9.83 8.06
CA THR A 105 0.42 11.15 8.71
C THR A 105 -0.33 12.14 7.80
N ASN A 106 0.05 12.19 6.52
CA ASN A 106 -0.64 12.88 5.44
C ASN A 106 -1.36 11.87 4.53
N PRO A 107 -2.70 11.74 4.63
CA PRO A 107 -3.45 10.74 3.86
C PRO A 107 -3.53 11.01 2.35
N ASN A 108 -3.07 12.18 1.91
CA ASN A 108 -3.05 12.55 0.49
C ASN A 108 -1.73 12.18 -0.21
N ASP A 109 -0.72 11.79 0.55
CA ASP A 109 0.58 11.36 0.04
C ASP A 109 0.71 9.85 0.26
N TRP A 110 0.59 9.09 -0.82
CA TRP A 110 0.77 7.64 -0.83
C TRP A 110 2.13 7.26 -1.39
N SER A 111 3.01 8.23 -1.67
CA SER A 111 4.40 7.93 -2.02
C SER A 111 5.01 7.10 -0.90
N PHE A 112 5.94 6.19 -1.21
CA PHE A 112 6.53 5.32 -0.19
C PHE A 112 7.56 6.03 0.70
N ASN A 113 7.22 7.23 1.17
CA ASN A 113 7.98 8.03 2.09
C ASN A 113 7.86 7.47 3.52
N PRO A 114 8.94 6.92 4.11
CA PRO A 114 8.92 6.38 5.47
C PRO A 114 8.49 7.40 6.53
N GLU A 115 8.81 8.68 6.34
CA GLU A 115 8.43 9.75 7.30
C GLU A 115 6.91 9.98 7.33
N ASN A 116 6.20 9.56 6.28
CA ASN A 116 4.76 9.68 6.17
C ASN A 116 4.03 8.37 6.48
N MET A 117 4.75 7.27 6.73
CA MET A 117 4.19 5.93 6.76
C MET A 117 4.55 5.17 8.03
N GLU A 118 3.55 4.51 8.61
CA GLU A 118 3.75 3.50 9.64
C GLU A 118 3.07 2.20 9.19
N ILE A 119 3.85 1.13 9.10
CA ILE A 119 3.31 -0.22 8.92
C ILE A 119 2.69 -0.61 10.24
N ARG A 120 1.39 -0.87 10.21
CA ARG A 120 0.61 -1.19 11.41
C ARG A 120 -0.04 -2.56 11.35
N GLY A 121 0.08 -3.25 10.23
CA GLY A 121 -0.53 -4.55 10.05
C GLY A 121 0.09 -5.32 8.89
N CYS A 122 -0.10 -6.62 8.96
CA CYS A 122 0.48 -7.62 8.08
C CYS A 122 -0.50 -8.81 8.09
N GLY A 123 -1.54 -8.72 7.26
CA GLY A 123 -2.69 -9.64 7.31
C GLY A 123 -3.49 -9.58 8.62
N VAL A 124 -4.36 -10.56 8.87
CA VAL A 124 -5.27 -10.54 10.04
C VAL A 124 -4.59 -10.86 11.38
N ASN A 125 -3.41 -11.48 11.35
CA ASN A 125 -2.75 -12.03 12.54
C ASN A 125 -1.74 -11.07 13.18
N ILE A 126 -1.22 -10.10 12.42
CA ILE A 126 -0.26 -9.13 12.90
C ILE A 126 -0.90 -7.76 12.71
N GLN A 127 -1.32 -7.15 13.82
CA GLN A 127 -1.95 -5.85 13.84
C GLN A 127 -1.44 -5.08 15.06
N LYS A 128 -1.25 -3.78 14.88
CA LYS A 128 -0.88 -2.86 15.97
C LYS A 128 -1.93 -2.95 17.07
N ARG A 129 -1.47 -2.99 18.32
CA ARG A 129 -2.34 -3.01 19.50
C ARG A 129 -3.37 -1.87 19.46
N SER A 130 -4.57 -2.20 19.91
CA SER A 130 -5.74 -1.34 19.97
C SER A 130 -6.69 -1.86 21.05
N GLN A 131 -7.75 -1.10 21.34
CA GLN A 131 -8.80 -1.53 22.27
C GLN A 131 -9.56 -2.80 21.84
N TYR A 132 -9.38 -3.26 20.61
CA TYR A 132 -10.09 -4.41 20.05
C TYR A 132 -9.26 -5.71 20.04
N ASN A 133 -7.99 -5.66 20.40
CA ASN A 133 -7.06 -6.80 20.36
C ASN A 133 -6.10 -6.84 21.55
N ASP A 134 -6.48 -6.25 22.68
CA ASP A 134 -5.59 -6.15 23.84
C ASP A 134 -5.25 -7.52 24.46
N ASP A 135 -6.18 -8.48 24.35
CA ASP A 135 -6.03 -9.85 24.85
C ASP A 135 -5.49 -10.85 23.81
N TRP A 136 -4.94 -10.39 22.68
CA TRP A 136 -4.45 -11.31 21.64
C TRP A 136 -3.21 -12.09 22.12
N PRO A 137 -3.23 -13.44 22.11
CA PRO A 137 -2.16 -14.26 22.68
C PRO A 137 -0.76 -14.03 22.10
N ASN A 138 -0.66 -13.45 20.90
CA ASN A 138 0.60 -13.21 20.19
C ASN A 138 0.90 -11.72 19.99
N GLN A 139 0.28 -10.83 20.77
CA GLN A 139 0.40 -9.38 20.54
C GLN A 139 1.84 -8.88 20.70
N ASP A 140 2.61 -9.41 21.65
CA ASP A 140 4.02 -9.01 21.81
C ASP A 140 4.88 -9.41 20.60
N GLN A 141 4.58 -10.55 19.96
CA GLN A 141 5.25 -10.96 18.72
C GLN A 141 4.84 -10.06 17.54
N ALA A 142 3.57 -9.66 17.48
CA ALA A 142 3.10 -8.70 16.49
C ALA A 142 3.77 -7.33 16.68
N ASP A 143 3.89 -6.86 17.93
CA ASP A 143 4.52 -5.58 18.27
C ASP A 143 6.02 -5.58 17.90
N ASP A 144 6.75 -6.66 18.22
CA ASP A 144 8.16 -6.82 17.82
C ASP A 144 8.33 -6.89 16.29
N PHE A 145 7.45 -7.62 15.59
CA PHE A 145 7.45 -7.65 14.14
C PHE A 145 7.23 -6.27 13.54
N LEU A 146 6.21 -5.54 14.01
CA LEU A 146 5.87 -4.21 13.51
C LEU A 146 7.00 -3.21 13.80
N MET A 147 7.64 -3.29 14.96
CA MET A 147 8.84 -2.49 15.27
C MET A 147 9.97 -2.79 14.27
N LYS A 148 10.26 -4.07 14.00
CA LYS A 148 11.32 -4.50 13.08
C LYS A 148 11.06 -4.03 11.66
N ILE A 149 9.86 -4.25 11.12
CA ILE A 149 9.55 -3.89 9.73
C ILE A 149 9.52 -2.37 9.52
N ASN A 150 9.04 -1.59 10.50
CA ASN A 150 9.12 -0.13 10.43
C ASN A 150 10.56 0.36 10.49
N LYS A 151 11.41 -0.25 11.33
CA LYS A 151 12.84 0.06 11.36
C LYS A 151 13.51 -0.27 10.02
N ALA A 152 13.15 -1.39 9.40
CA ALA A 152 13.64 -1.78 8.09
C ALA A 152 13.17 -0.81 6.98
N LEU A 153 11.89 -0.38 7.01
CA LEU A 153 11.33 0.63 6.12
C LEU A 153 12.16 1.93 6.14
N HIS A 154 12.54 2.41 7.33
CA HIS A 154 13.35 3.64 7.46
C HIS A 154 14.81 3.48 6.97
N LYS A 155 15.31 2.25 6.79
CA LYS A 155 16.63 1.98 6.20
C LYS A 155 16.60 1.94 4.68
N LEU A 156 15.42 1.84 4.06
CA LEU A 156 15.31 1.82 2.60
C LEU A 156 15.84 3.13 2.01
N PRO A 157 16.49 3.08 0.84
CA PRO A 157 16.95 4.29 0.18
C PRO A 157 15.74 5.17 -0.16
N ARG A 158 15.87 6.48 0.07
CA ARG A 158 14.86 7.45 -0.39
C ARG A 158 14.88 7.47 -1.92
N GLN A 159 13.79 7.00 -2.53
CA GLN A 159 13.62 7.00 -3.97
C GLN A 159 12.60 8.08 -4.35
N GLN A 160 12.97 8.94 -5.31
CA GLN A 160 12.04 9.93 -5.86
C GLN A 160 11.02 9.29 -6.82
N ASN A 161 11.41 8.20 -7.49
CA ASN A 161 10.54 7.40 -8.34
C ASN A 161 10.83 5.93 -8.07
N TYR A 162 9.76 5.12 -8.04
CA TYR A 162 9.86 3.68 -7.86
C TYR A 162 9.82 3.00 -9.22
N PRO A 163 10.72 2.05 -9.52
CA PRO A 163 10.72 1.35 -10.80
C PRO A 163 9.39 0.64 -11.05
N ILE A 164 8.98 0.60 -12.32
CA ILE A 164 7.85 -0.20 -12.80
C ILE A 164 8.47 -1.33 -13.62
N ILE A 165 8.09 -2.57 -13.29
CA ILE A 165 8.53 -3.80 -13.97
C ILE A 165 7.35 -4.60 -14.50
#